data_AF-I0IB17-F1
#
_entry.id   AF-I0IB17-F1
#
_cell.length_a   1.000
_cell.length_b   1.000
_cell.length_c   1.000
_cell.angle_alpha   90.00
_cell.angle_beta   90.00
_cell.angle_gamma   90.00
#
_symmetry.space_group_name_H-M   'P 1'
#
loop_
_entity.id
_entity.type
_entity.pdbx_description
1 polymer ?
#
loop_
_entity_poly.entity_id
_entity_poly.type
_entity_poly.pdbx_seq_one_letter_code
_entity_poly.pdbx_strand_id
1 'polypeptide(L)'
;MSDLNNATLSKIKSLHQINVDSIEGWKLAIEEIEHTELQTLFRGILQNREQQAAELASYLESHGAEVDHDTSFLSTVHRWWLDAKESIASKDNTAVVEEADRGEESILKKYDDLVNDEAVRASSLHPVLQRQHAQVDADHNRVHAMKERLQAAR
;
A
#
# COMPACT_ATOMS: atom_id res chain seq x y z
N MET A 1 29.32 2.39 3.06
CA MET A 1 27.86 2.18 2.95
C MET A 1 27.26 2.96 4.10
N SER A 2 26.20 3.76 3.86
CA SER A 2 25.53 4.43 4.97
C SER A 2 24.81 3.35 5.77
N ASP A 3 25.36 2.97 6.93
CA ASP A 3 24.72 2.05 7.85
C ASP A 3 23.45 2.74 8.36
N LEU A 4 22.30 2.43 7.74
CA LEU A 4 21.02 2.90 8.25
C LEU A 4 20.87 2.45 9.70
N ASN A 5 20.52 3.36 10.58
CA ASN A 5 20.30 3.01 11.98
C ASN A 5 19.03 2.14 12.14
N ASN A 6 18.93 1.44 13.26
CA ASN A 6 17.78 0.57 13.56
C ASN A 6 16.44 1.30 13.49
N ALA A 7 16.39 2.60 13.80
CA ALA A 7 15.17 3.39 13.71
C ALA A 7 14.70 3.54 12.25
N THR A 8 15.63 3.76 11.31
CA THR A 8 15.30 3.89 9.89
C THR A 8 14.92 2.54 9.30
N LEU A 9 15.65 1.47 9.65
CA LEU A 9 15.28 0.10 9.26
C LEU A 9 13.89 -0.28 9.80
N SER A 10 13.54 0.13 11.01
CA SER A 10 12.19 -0.09 11.56
C SER A 10 11.12 0.64 10.76
N LYS A 11 11.35 1.86 10.30
CA LYS A 11 10.40 2.58 9.43
C LYS A 11 10.22 1.89 8.08
N ILE A 12 11.32 1.41 7.48
CA ILE A 12 11.29 0.65 6.22
C ILE A 12 10.54 -0.67 6.42
N LYS A 13 10.76 -1.37 7.54
CA LYS A 13 10.01 -2.59 7.91
C LYS A 13 8.52 -2.30 8.05
N SER A 14 8.13 -1.18 8.67
CA SER A 14 6.73 -0.77 8.74
C SER A 14 6.12 -0.49 7.36
N LEU A 15 6.87 0.13 6.45
CA LEU A 15 6.42 0.36 5.08
C LEU A 15 6.25 -0.95 4.30
N HIS A 16 7.23 -1.86 4.42
CA HIS A 16 7.13 -3.22 3.87
C HIS A 16 5.87 -3.93 4.36
N GLN A 17 5.63 -3.92 5.67
CA GLN A 17 4.46 -4.57 6.25
C GLN A 17 3.14 -4.01 5.73
N ILE A 18 3.04 -2.68 5.59
CA ILE A 18 1.84 -2.05 5.03
C ILE A 18 1.59 -2.49 3.59
N ASN A 19 2.64 -2.67 2.77
CA ASN A 19 2.48 -3.21 1.43
C ASN A 19 1.99 -4.67 1.49
N VAL A 20 2.59 -5.51 2.35
CA VAL A 20 2.17 -6.91 2.55
C VAL A 20 0.71 -7.01 2.98
N ASP A 21 0.30 -6.23 3.95
CA ASP A 21 -1.08 -6.25 4.44
C ASP A 21 -2.06 -5.77 3.35
N SER A 22 -1.68 -4.77 2.55
CA SER A 22 -2.50 -4.29 1.43
C SER A 22 -2.68 -5.33 0.32
N ILE A 23 -1.73 -6.23 0.10
CA ILE A 23 -1.82 -7.31 -0.90
C ILE A 23 -3.00 -8.22 -0.58
N GLU A 24 -3.14 -8.65 0.68
CA GLU A 24 -4.29 -9.45 1.12
C GLU A 24 -5.58 -8.63 1.03
N GLY A 25 -5.50 -7.34 1.38
CA GLY A 25 -6.48 -6.29 1.07
C GLY A 25 -7.10 -6.41 -0.32
N TRP A 26 -6.24 -6.27 -1.32
CA TRP A 26 -6.62 -6.26 -2.72
C TRP A 26 -7.11 -7.62 -3.22
N LYS A 27 -6.48 -8.73 -2.80
CA LYS A 27 -6.91 -10.08 -3.20
C LYS A 27 -8.38 -10.32 -2.84
N LEU A 28 -8.76 -10.04 -1.59
CA LEU A 28 -10.16 -10.22 -1.16
C LEU A 28 -11.10 -9.27 -1.89
N ALA A 29 -10.72 -8.00 -2.04
CA ALA A 29 -11.55 -7.04 -2.79
C ALA A 29 -11.79 -7.52 -4.22
N ILE A 30 -10.78 -8.06 -4.90
CA ILE A 30 -10.91 -8.59 -6.27
C ILE A 30 -11.82 -9.81 -6.32
N GLU A 31 -11.78 -10.70 -5.32
CA GLU A 31 -12.59 -11.92 -5.25
C GLU A 31 -14.08 -11.62 -5.02
N GLU A 32 -14.38 -10.60 -4.22
CA GLU A 32 -15.74 -10.33 -3.74
C GLU A 32 -16.51 -9.29 -4.58
N ILE A 33 -15.81 -8.37 -5.26
CA ILE A 33 -16.49 -7.35 -6.08
C ILE A 33 -16.90 -7.93 -7.44
N GLU A 34 -18.10 -7.57 -7.89
CA GLU A 34 -18.61 -7.98 -9.21
C GLU A 34 -18.26 -6.96 -10.32
N HIS A 35 -17.87 -5.73 -9.95
CA HIS A 35 -17.62 -4.64 -10.90
C HIS A 35 -16.30 -4.83 -11.66
N THR A 36 -16.38 -5.20 -12.93
CA THR A 36 -15.21 -5.58 -13.74
C THR A 36 -14.13 -4.50 -13.85
N GLU A 37 -14.50 -3.23 -13.98
CA GLU A 37 -13.52 -2.14 -14.06
C GLU A 37 -12.76 -1.95 -12.74
N LEU A 38 -13.43 -2.17 -11.61
CA LEU A 38 -12.79 -2.09 -10.28
C LEU A 38 -11.84 -3.28 -10.09
N GLN A 39 -12.25 -4.48 -10.50
CA GLN A 39 -11.37 -5.64 -10.45
C GLN A 39 -10.10 -5.43 -11.27
N THR A 40 -10.21 -4.86 -12.48
CA THR A 40 -9.04 -4.57 -13.31
C THR A 40 -8.12 -3.53 -12.66
N LEU A 41 -8.69 -2.46 -12.11
CA LEU A 41 -7.92 -1.45 -11.38
C LEU A 41 -7.19 -2.08 -10.19
N PHE A 42 -7.90 -2.82 -9.34
CA PHE A 42 -7.36 -3.41 -8.12
C PHE A 42 -6.30 -4.48 -8.42
N ARG A 43 -6.43 -5.26 -9.49
CA ARG A 43 -5.37 -6.19 -9.94
C ARG A 43 -4.08 -5.45 -10.32
N GLY A 44 -4.19 -4.29 -10.96
CA GLY A 44 -3.03 -3.47 -11.29
C GLY A 44 -2.32 -2.96 -10.02
N ILE A 45 -3.09 -2.52 -9.02
CA ILE A 45 -2.54 -2.04 -7.75
C ILE A 45 -1.91 -3.21 -6.96
N LEU A 46 -2.57 -4.37 -6.91
CA LEU A 46 -2.05 -5.59 -6.29
C LEU A 46 -0.65 -5.94 -6.83
N GLN A 47 -0.47 -5.96 -8.15
CA GLN A 47 0.82 -6.24 -8.78
C GLN A 47 1.90 -5.23 -8.37
N ASN A 48 1.54 -3.94 -8.30
CA ASN A 48 2.46 -2.90 -7.85
C ASN A 48 2.86 -3.11 -6.39
N ARG A 49 1.92 -3.47 -5.51
CA ARG A 49 2.18 -3.73 -4.08
C ARG A 49 3.06 -4.97 -3.87
N GLU A 50 2.84 -6.04 -4.62
CA GLU A 50 3.69 -7.24 -4.60
C GLU A 50 5.14 -6.91 -4.98
N GLN A 51 5.34 -6.14 -6.04
CA GLN A 51 6.69 -5.70 -6.45
C GLN A 51 7.34 -4.81 -5.38
N GLN A 52 6.59 -3.85 -4.83
CA GLN A 52 7.10 -2.92 -3.82
C GLN A 52 7.53 -3.65 -2.54
N ALA A 53 6.69 -4.57 -2.03
CA ALA A 53 7.00 -5.39 -0.87
C ALA A 53 8.26 -6.24 -1.12
N ALA A 54 8.38 -6.89 -2.29
CA ALA A 54 9.55 -7.71 -2.62
C ALA A 54 10.87 -6.90 -2.66
N GLU A 55 10.83 -5.69 -3.23
CA GLU A 55 12.00 -4.80 -3.29
C GLU A 55 12.42 -4.31 -1.89
N LEU A 56 11.44 -3.96 -1.03
CA LEU A 56 11.71 -3.52 0.34
C LEU A 56 12.24 -4.67 1.21
N ALA A 57 11.67 -5.87 1.07
CA ALA A 57 12.17 -7.08 1.73
C ALA A 57 13.63 -7.36 1.35
N SER A 58 13.94 -7.36 0.05
CA SER A 58 15.30 -7.58 -0.45
C SER A 58 16.28 -6.56 0.13
N TYR A 59 15.86 -5.30 0.24
CA TYR A 59 16.68 -4.26 0.85
C TYR A 59 16.92 -4.52 2.35
N LEU A 60 15.87 -4.81 3.12
CA LEU A 60 15.97 -5.10 4.55
C LEU A 60 16.90 -6.30 4.84
N GLU A 61 16.73 -7.40 4.09
CA GLU A 61 17.56 -8.61 4.20
C GLU A 61 19.04 -8.32 3.90
N SER A 62 19.32 -7.52 2.86
CA SER A 62 20.69 -7.13 2.52
C SER A 62 21.38 -6.26 3.59
N HIS A 63 20.60 -5.66 4.50
CA HIS A 63 21.07 -4.90 5.64
C HIS A 63 20.95 -5.69 6.97
N GLY A 64 20.74 -7.00 6.89
CA GLY A 64 20.69 -7.90 8.05
C GLY A 64 19.45 -7.72 8.94
N ALA A 65 18.41 -7.05 8.45
CA ALA A 65 17.14 -6.93 9.16
C ALA A 65 16.26 -8.16 8.90
N GLU A 66 15.58 -8.64 9.94
CA GLU A 66 14.56 -9.69 9.82
C GLU A 66 13.28 -9.12 9.19
N VAL A 67 12.88 -9.71 8.06
CA VAL A 67 11.65 -9.36 7.34
C VAL A 67 10.56 -10.32 7.77
N ASP A 68 9.45 -9.77 8.25
CA ASP A 68 8.23 -10.54 8.42
C ASP A 68 7.53 -10.61 7.06
N HIS A 69 7.32 -11.82 6.56
CA HIS A 69 6.57 -12.06 5.32
C HIS A 69 5.07 -12.30 5.59
N ASP A 70 4.71 -12.52 6.86
CA ASP A 70 3.33 -12.71 7.28
C ASP A 70 2.62 -11.37 7.50
N THR A 71 1.29 -11.37 7.39
CA THR A 71 0.49 -10.18 7.71
C THR A 71 0.57 -9.86 9.20
N SER A 72 0.87 -8.60 9.53
CA SER A 72 1.01 -8.18 10.92
C SER A 72 -0.36 -7.74 11.45
N PHE A 73 -0.94 -8.55 12.31
CA PHE A 73 -2.25 -8.32 12.92
C PHE A 73 -2.29 -7.15 13.93
N LEU A 74 -1.30 -6.24 13.93
CA LEU A 74 -1.11 -5.25 14.99
C LEU A 74 -1.59 -3.85 14.58
N SER A 75 -2.91 -3.71 14.73
CA SER A 75 -3.62 -2.57 15.35
C SER A 75 -4.10 -1.38 14.50
N THR A 76 -3.47 -0.99 13.39
CA THR A 76 -4.00 0.11 12.53
C THR A 76 -4.44 -0.42 11.16
N VAL A 77 -3.60 -1.21 10.50
CA VAL A 77 -3.95 -1.82 9.20
C VAL A 77 -5.09 -2.82 9.34
N HIS A 78 -5.18 -3.53 10.48
CA HIS A 78 -6.31 -4.41 10.75
C HIS A 78 -7.65 -3.68 10.76
N ARG A 79 -7.70 -2.43 11.25
CA ARG A 79 -8.96 -1.68 11.30
C ARG A 79 -9.41 -1.28 9.90
N TRP A 80 -8.51 -0.74 9.12
CA TRP A 80 -8.74 -0.48 7.70
C TRP A 80 -9.18 -1.71 6.91
N TRP A 81 -8.53 -2.85 7.16
CA TRP A 81 -8.93 -4.12 6.57
C TRP A 81 -10.35 -4.55 6.96
N LEU A 82 -10.75 -4.32 8.21
CA LEU A 82 -12.12 -4.57 8.66
C LEU A 82 -13.11 -3.62 7.98
N ASP A 83 -12.80 -2.33 7.87
CA ASP A 83 -13.64 -1.34 7.21
C ASP A 83 -13.81 -1.66 5.70
N ALA A 84 -12.75 -2.16 5.06
CA ALA A 84 -12.78 -2.68 3.70
C ALA A 84 -13.70 -3.90 3.57
N LYS A 85 -13.59 -4.86 4.50
CA LYS A 85 -14.47 -6.03 4.54
C LYS A 85 -15.95 -5.67 4.69
N GLU A 86 -16.27 -4.74 5.58
CA GLU A 86 -17.65 -4.28 5.78
C GLU A 86 -18.20 -3.63 4.50
N SER A 87 -17.40 -2.78 3.85
CA SER A 87 -17.78 -2.12 2.59
C SER A 87 -18.01 -3.14 1.47
N ILE A 88 -17.13 -4.13 1.34
CA ILE A 88 -17.25 -5.23 0.37
C ILE A 88 -18.53 -6.05 0.64
N ALA A 89 -18.79 -6.42 1.90
CA ALA A 89 -19.96 -7.21 2.28
C ALA A 89 -21.29 -6.52 1.95
N SER A 90 -21.30 -5.18 1.91
CA SER A 90 -22.49 -4.39 1.54
C SER A 90 -22.82 -4.43 0.04
N LYS A 91 -21.92 -4.94 -0.82
CA LYS A 91 -22.00 -4.91 -2.29
C LYS A 91 -22.17 -3.50 -2.89
N ASP A 92 -21.83 -2.44 -2.14
CA ASP A 92 -21.83 -1.07 -2.65
C ASP A 92 -20.45 -0.74 -3.25
N ASN A 93 -20.37 -0.74 -4.59
CA ASN A 93 -19.15 -0.39 -5.32
C ASN A 93 -18.60 1.00 -4.95
N THR A 94 -19.47 1.94 -4.58
CA THR A 94 -19.07 3.29 -4.15
C THR A 94 -18.37 3.23 -2.80
N ALA A 95 -18.94 2.48 -1.84
CA ALA A 95 -18.33 2.29 -0.52
C ALA A 95 -16.97 1.57 -0.64
N VAL A 96 -16.87 0.57 -1.52
CA VAL A 96 -15.62 -0.16 -1.76
C VAL A 96 -14.53 0.77 -2.31
N VAL A 97 -14.83 1.57 -3.33
CA VAL A 97 -13.82 2.49 -3.90
C VAL A 97 -13.48 3.64 -2.95
N GLU A 98 -14.40 4.07 -2.10
CA GLU A 98 -14.14 5.06 -1.05
C GLU A 98 -13.16 4.54 0.01
N GLU A 99 -13.29 3.28 0.44
CA GLU A 99 -12.32 2.68 1.36
C GLU A 99 -10.98 2.41 0.66
N ALA A 100 -10.99 2.02 -0.61
CA ALA A 100 -9.77 1.91 -1.41
C ALA A 100 -9.04 3.26 -1.55
N ASP A 101 -9.78 4.36 -1.73
CA ASP A 101 -9.22 5.73 -1.85
C ASP A 101 -8.57 6.16 -0.53
N ARG A 102 -9.29 5.99 0.59
CA ARG A 102 -8.72 6.19 1.93
C ARG A 102 -7.46 5.36 2.08
N GLY A 103 -7.57 4.07 1.72
CA GLY A 103 -6.56 3.04 1.50
C GLY A 103 -5.22 3.57 0.97
N GLU A 104 -5.28 4.05 -0.24
CA GLU A 104 -4.11 4.51 -0.96
C GLU A 104 -3.57 5.81 -0.37
N GLU A 105 -4.42 6.70 0.16
CA GLU A 105 -4.00 7.96 0.79
C GLU A 105 -3.09 7.74 2.03
N SER A 106 -3.43 6.79 2.91
CA SER A 106 -2.57 6.51 4.09
C SER A 106 -1.26 5.87 3.70
N ILE A 107 -1.28 4.96 2.71
CA ILE A 107 -0.05 4.33 2.20
C ILE A 107 0.85 5.41 1.59
N LEU A 108 0.29 6.32 0.78
CA LEU A 108 1.01 7.44 0.18
C LEU A 108 1.68 8.30 1.25
N LYS A 109 0.97 8.66 2.32
CA LYS A 109 1.53 9.41 3.46
C LYS A 109 2.74 8.70 4.10
N LYS A 110 2.72 7.36 4.19
CA LYS A 110 3.87 6.60 4.70
C LYS A 110 5.07 6.64 3.76
N TYR A 111 4.85 6.61 2.46
CA TYR A 111 5.91 6.82 1.49
C TYR A 111 6.45 8.24 1.56
N ASP A 112 5.59 9.26 1.64
CA ASP A 112 5.98 10.67 1.79
C ASP A 112 6.89 10.89 3.00
N ASP A 113 6.49 10.37 4.16
CA ASP A 113 7.28 10.45 5.40
C ASP A 113 8.68 9.85 5.21
N LEU A 114 8.77 8.71 4.52
CA LEU A 114 10.02 7.96 4.37
C LEU A 114 10.92 8.53 3.27
N VAL A 115 10.37 9.00 2.16
CA VAL A 115 11.15 9.65 1.07
C VAL A 115 11.82 10.92 1.55
N ASN A 116 11.18 11.63 2.49
CA ASN A 116 11.69 12.88 3.05
C ASN A 116 12.62 12.69 4.26
N ASP A 117 12.77 11.46 4.78
CA ASP A 117 13.67 11.15 5.89
C ASP A 117 15.14 11.36 5.49
N GLU A 118 15.90 12.08 6.32
CA GLU A 118 17.28 12.46 6.02
C GLU A 118 18.21 11.26 5.82
N ALA A 119 18.07 10.22 6.66
CA ALA A 119 18.88 9.01 6.56
C ALA A 119 18.53 8.23 5.29
N VAL A 120 17.24 8.17 4.94
CA VAL A 120 16.79 7.58 3.68
C VAL A 120 17.36 8.35 2.50
N ARG A 121 17.25 9.68 2.46
CA ARG A 121 17.77 10.52 1.37
C ARG A 121 19.27 10.35 1.11
N ALA A 122 20.04 10.02 2.15
CA ALA A 122 21.47 9.73 2.04
C ALA A 122 21.78 8.27 1.67
N SER A 123 20.77 7.39 1.65
CA SER A 123 20.92 5.95 1.38
C SER A 123 20.72 5.59 -0.09
N SER A 124 21.16 4.38 -0.45
CA SER A 124 20.89 3.79 -1.77
C SER A 124 19.43 3.43 -2.01
N LEU A 125 18.59 3.42 -0.96
CA LEU A 125 17.16 3.11 -1.07
C LEU A 125 16.34 4.29 -1.60
N HIS A 126 16.81 5.53 -1.46
CA HIS A 126 16.02 6.71 -1.81
C HIS A 126 15.46 6.69 -3.26
N PRO A 127 16.23 6.36 -4.31
CA PRO A 127 15.68 6.29 -5.67
C PRO A 127 14.61 5.20 -5.84
N VAL A 128 14.71 4.11 -5.08
CA VAL A 128 13.69 3.04 -5.06
C VAL A 128 12.41 3.59 -4.44
N LEU A 129 12.49 4.20 -3.27
CA LEU A 129 11.33 4.78 -2.59
C LEU A 129 10.69 5.92 -3.38
N GLN A 130 11.46 6.75 -4.09
CA GLN A 130 10.90 7.78 -4.98
C GLN A 130 10.10 7.17 -6.13
N ARG A 131 10.59 6.08 -6.74
CA ARG A 131 9.85 5.36 -7.78
C ARG A 131 8.56 4.76 -7.22
N GLN A 132 8.65 4.07 -6.10
CA GLN A 132 7.50 3.43 -5.47
C GLN A 132 6.45 4.46 -5.03
N HIS A 133 6.88 5.57 -4.41
CA HIS A 133 6.04 6.71 -4.06
C HIS A 133 5.28 7.25 -5.27
N ALA A 134 5.96 7.51 -6.39
CA ALA A 134 5.30 8.00 -7.61
C ALA A 134 4.27 7.00 -8.17
N GLN A 135 4.50 5.70 -7.99
CA GLN A 135 3.55 4.66 -8.40
C GLN A 135 2.33 4.61 -7.47
N VAL A 136 2.54 4.73 -6.16
CA VAL A 136 1.47 4.83 -5.16
C VAL A 136 0.60 6.06 -5.41
N ASP A 137 1.21 7.21 -5.70
CA ASP A 137 0.48 8.43 -6.03
C ASP A 137 -0.35 8.27 -7.32
N ALA A 138 0.22 7.63 -8.35
CA ALA A 138 -0.51 7.34 -9.58
C ALA A 138 -1.69 6.39 -9.34
N ASP A 139 -1.53 5.38 -8.47
CA ASP A 139 -2.59 4.44 -8.11
C ASP A 139 -3.69 5.11 -7.28
N HIS A 140 -3.33 5.90 -6.27
CA HIS A 140 -4.26 6.74 -5.49
C HIS A 140 -5.09 7.63 -6.42
N ASN A 141 -4.45 8.36 -7.35
CA ASN A 141 -5.15 9.22 -8.30
C ASN A 141 -6.14 8.45 -9.20
N ARG A 142 -5.82 7.21 -9.60
CA ARG A 142 -6.72 6.35 -10.37
C ARG A 142 -7.92 5.90 -9.56
N VAL A 143 -7.71 5.51 -8.30
CA VAL A 143 -8.79 5.14 -7.37
C VAL A 143 -9.68 6.35 -7.08
N HIS A 144 -9.10 7.50 -6.81
CA HIS A 144 -9.82 8.75 -6.61
C HIS A 144 -10.70 9.10 -7.82
N ALA A 145 -10.14 9.06 -9.02
CA ALA A 145 -10.90 9.32 -10.25
C ALA A 145 -12.03 8.28 -10.48
N MET A 146 -11.84 7.03 -10.06
CA MET A 146 -12.90 6.02 -10.08
C MET A 146 -14.01 6.33 -9.08
N LYS A 147 -13.66 6.75 -7.86
CA LYS A 147 -14.60 7.17 -6.83
C LYS A 147 -15.50 8.31 -7.32
N GLU A 148 -14.90 9.37 -7.86
CA GLU A 148 -15.64 10.51 -8.39
C GLU A 148 -16.59 10.09 -9.53
N ARG A 149 -16.16 9.17 -10.40
CA ARG A 149 -17.01 8.63 -11.48
C ARG A 149 -18.20 7.83 -10.95
N LEU A 150 -18.01 6.96 -9.95
CA LEU A 150 -19.08 6.17 -9.36
C LEU A 150 -20.07 7.04 -8.58
N GLN A 151 -19.58 8.05 -7.85
CA GLN A 151 -20.44 9.01 -7.15
C GLN A 151 -21.27 9.87 -8.10
N ALA A 152 -20.70 10.31 -9.23
CA ALA A 152 -21.42 11.09 -10.24
C ALA A 152 -22.48 10.28 -11.01
N ALA A 153 -22.38 8.95 -11.01
CA ALA A 153 -23.32 8.04 -11.67
C ALA A 153 -24.48 7.57 -10.78
N ARG A 154 -24.49 7.99 -9.50
CA ARG A 154 -25.49 7.63 -8.48
C ARG A 154 -26.70 8.56 -8.51
#